data_AF-A0A2H0AH38-F1
#
_entry.id   AF-A0A2H0AH38-F1
#
_cell.length_a   1.000
_cell.length_b   1.000
_cell.length_c   1.000
_cell.angle_alpha   90.00
_cell.angle_beta   90.00
_cell.angle_gamma   90.00
#
_symmetry.space_group_name_H-M   'P 1'
#
loop_
_entity.id
_entity.type
_entity.pdbx_description
1 polymer ?
#
loop_
_entity_poly.entity_id
_entity_poly.type
_entity_poly.pdbx_seq_one_letter_code
_entity_poly.pdbx_strand_id
1 'polypeptide(L)'
;MIVAPDGVILVEAGDTEATAGAPLDGALLATVRGRFNTVAPSPYPLADQDKIQTLPALVALAQRLRQTGRRLVFTNGCFDILHPGHVTYLEQARQLGDCLIVGLNSDSSVRGLKGAGRPVNREEDRARLLAALGCVDYVVLFAEETPLTLIKAIRPDLLVKGGDWPVETIVGGPEVLAAGGQVRSIPLVGEHSTTALLNRVRQGK
;
A
#
# COMPACT_ATOMS: atom_id res chain seq x y z
N MET A 1 43.84 -14.29 28.35
CA MET A 1 42.67 -15.19 28.20
C MET A 1 41.94 -14.81 26.92
N ILE A 2 41.61 -15.79 26.08
CA ILE A 2 40.79 -15.62 24.87
C ILE A 2 39.45 -16.30 25.13
N VAL A 3 38.35 -15.60 24.91
CA VAL A 3 36.98 -16.11 25.13
C VAL A 3 36.22 -16.05 23.80
N ALA A 4 35.53 -17.14 23.48
CA ALA A 4 34.69 -17.26 22.30
C ALA A 4 33.40 -16.42 22.41
N PRO A 5 32.73 -16.11 21.29
CA PRO A 5 31.48 -15.35 21.27
C PRO A 5 30.32 -15.97 22.07
N ASP A 6 30.37 -17.26 22.36
CA ASP A 6 29.41 -17.99 23.20
C ASP A 6 29.80 -18.08 24.68
N GLY A 7 30.91 -17.43 25.06
CA GLY A 7 31.40 -17.38 26.44
C GLY A 7 32.36 -18.51 26.82
N VAL A 8 32.67 -19.44 25.91
CA VAL A 8 33.63 -20.52 26.16
C VAL A 8 35.06 -19.96 26.19
N ILE A 9 35.83 -20.30 27.21
CA ILE A 9 37.25 -19.91 27.28
C ILE A 9 38.05 -20.78 26.31
N LEU A 10 38.66 -20.15 25.30
CA LEU A 10 39.49 -20.81 24.30
C LEU A 10 40.95 -20.90 24.71
N VAL A 11 41.43 -19.91 25.47
CA VAL A 11 42.79 -19.88 26.02
C VAL A 11 42.74 -19.22 27.40
N GLU A 12 43.25 -19.91 28.42
CA GLU A 12 43.43 -19.34 29.76
C GLU A 12 44.66 -18.43 29.84
N ALA A 13 44.65 -17.45 30.73
CA ALA A 13 45.84 -16.64 31.00
C ALA A 13 46.77 -17.42 31.93
N GLY A 14 48.06 -17.52 31.59
CA GLY A 14 49.10 -18.00 32.50
C GLY A 14 49.76 -16.87 33.30
N ASP A 15 50.70 -17.23 34.18
CA ASP A 15 51.36 -16.30 35.12
C ASP A 15 52.57 -15.55 34.53
N THR A 16 52.90 -15.78 33.26
CA THR A 16 54.05 -15.19 32.57
C THR A 16 53.63 -14.50 31.29
N GLU A 17 54.34 -13.45 30.88
CA GLU A 17 54.09 -12.77 29.60
C GLU A 17 54.30 -13.71 28.41
N ALA A 18 53.22 -13.97 27.66
CA ALA A 18 53.23 -14.82 26.47
C ALA A 18 52.15 -14.36 25.49
N THR A 19 52.37 -14.65 24.20
CA THR A 19 51.39 -14.42 23.14
C THR A 19 50.61 -15.70 22.88
N ALA A 20 49.29 -15.62 22.76
CA ALA A 20 48.44 -16.73 22.38
C ALA A 20 47.42 -16.33 21.31
N GLY A 21 46.98 -17.31 20.54
CA GLY A 21 45.92 -17.17 19.54
C GLY A 21 45.02 -18.39 19.55
N ALA A 22 43.76 -18.21 19.17
CA ALA A 22 42.80 -19.30 18.99
C ALA A 22 42.09 -19.14 17.64
N PRO A 23 41.81 -20.24 16.92
CA PRO A 23 41.01 -20.17 15.71
C PRO A 23 39.59 -19.71 16.06
N LEU A 24 39.08 -18.76 15.29
CA LEU A 24 37.70 -18.32 15.37
C LEU A 24 36.85 -19.16 14.43
N ASP A 25 35.84 -19.82 14.96
CA ASP A 25 34.84 -20.51 14.15
C ASP A 25 33.90 -19.49 13.48
N GLY A 26 33.99 -19.40 12.15
CA GLY A 26 33.14 -18.54 11.34
C GLY A 26 31.65 -18.87 11.44
N ALA A 27 31.28 -20.14 11.65
CA ALA A 27 29.91 -20.57 11.80
C ALA A 27 29.31 -20.17 13.16
N LEU A 28 30.11 -20.30 14.24
CA LEU A 28 29.75 -19.79 15.56
C LEU A 28 29.61 -18.26 15.54
N LEU A 29 30.56 -17.56 14.92
CA LEU A 29 30.49 -16.11 14.73
C LEU A 29 29.21 -15.71 13.97
N ALA A 30 28.86 -16.40 12.88
CA ALA A 30 27.63 -16.12 12.14
C ALA A 30 26.38 -16.36 13.00
N THR A 31 26.37 -17.42 13.81
CA THR A 31 25.26 -17.78 14.70
C THR A 31 25.06 -16.75 15.81
N VAL A 32 26.14 -16.37 16.51
CA VAL A 32 26.09 -15.37 17.57
C VAL A 32 25.77 -14.00 17.00
N ARG A 33 26.35 -13.63 15.84
CA ARG A 33 25.95 -12.41 15.11
C ARG A 33 24.49 -12.47 14.70
N GLY A 34 23.93 -13.60 14.28
CA GLY A 34 22.50 -13.73 14.00
C GLY A 34 21.60 -13.44 15.21
N ARG A 35 22.08 -13.67 16.44
CA ARG A 35 21.35 -13.36 17.68
C ARG A 35 21.38 -11.87 18.06
N PHE A 36 22.43 -11.14 17.68
CA PHE A 36 22.66 -9.75 18.11
C PHE A 36 22.68 -8.71 16.98
N ASN A 37 22.82 -9.13 15.73
CA ASN A 37 22.88 -8.26 14.56
C ASN A 37 21.44 -8.02 14.07
N THR A 38 20.85 -6.92 14.52
CA THR A 38 19.55 -6.39 14.09
C THR A 38 19.55 -5.78 12.70
N VAL A 39 20.53 -6.11 11.84
CA VAL A 39 20.36 -5.88 10.40
C VAL A 39 19.41 -6.96 9.92
N ALA A 40 18.14 -6.80 10.32
CA ALA A 40 17.04 -7.46 9.66
C ALA A 40 17.23 -7.28 8.14
N PRO A 41 16.80 -8.23 7.30
CA PRO A 41 16.55 -7.89 5.91
C PRO A 41 15.79 -6.56 5.87
N SER A 42 16.06 -5.72 4.86
CA SER A 42 15.52 -4.37 4.72
C SER A 42 14.16 -4.23 5.43
N PRO A 43 13.96 -3.26 6.33
CA PRO A 43 12.71 -3.12 7.06
C PRO A 43 11.51 -2.84 6.15
N TYR A 44 11.71 -2.73 4.83
CA TYR A 44 10.69 -2.94 3.80
C TYR A 44 10.31 -4.43 3.73
N PRO A 45 9.29 -4.88 4.48
CA PRO A 45 9.04 -6.30 4.69
C PRO A 45 8.21 -6.92 3.56
N LEU A 46 7.74 -6.10 2.61
CA LEU A 46 6.77 -6.45 1.58
C LEU A 46 7.26 -5.90 0.25
N ALA A 47 7.19 -6.70 -0.80
CA ALA A 47 7.32 -6.16 -2.13
C ALA A 47 6.03 -5.38 -2.41
N ASP A 48 6.11 -4.09 -2.79
CA ASP A 48 4.90 -3.29 -3.02
C ASP A 48 3.92 -3.95 -3.99
N GLN A 49 4.43 -4.74 -4.94
CA GLN A 49 3.60 -5.58 -5.84
C GLN A 49 2.63 -6.51 -5.11
N ASP A 50 2.95 -6.97 -3.90
CA ASP A 50 2.10 -7.85 -3.09
C ASP A 50 0.85 -7.14 -2.58
N LYS A 51 0.80 -5.80 -2.66
CA LYS A 51 -0.41 -5.03 -2.41
C LYS A 51 -1.40 -5.12 -3.56
N ILE A 52 -0.96 -5.48 -4.77
CA ILE A 52 -1.84 -5.68 -5.93
C ILE A 52 -2.48 -7.06 -5.79
N GLN A 53 -3.78 -7.09 -5.52
CA GLN A 53 -4.49 -8.30 -5.11
C GLN A 53 -5.71 -8.55 -5.98
N THR A 54 -6.12 -9.82 -6.03
CA THR A 54 -7.35 -10.23 -6.71
C THR A 54 -8.57 -9.95 -5.83
N LEU A 55 -9.73 -9.77 -6.45
CA LEU A 55 -10.98 -9.57 -5.72
C LEU A 55 -11.27 -10.71 -4.70
N PRO A 56 -11.13 -12.01 -5.03
CA PRO A 56 -11.35 -13.08 -4.04
C PRO A 56 -10.44 -12.97 -2.82
N ALA A 57 -9.16 -12.62 -3.01
CA ALA A 57 -8.22 -12.42 -1.91
C ALA A 57 -8.63 -11.25 -1.00
N LEU A 58 -9.11 -10.15 -1.59
CA LEU A 58 -9.58 -8.99 -0.84
C LEU A 58 -10.92 -9.22 -0.13
N VAL A 59 -11.80 -10.05 -0.68
CA VAL A 59 -13.02 -10.48 0.03
C VAL A 59 -12.66 -11.27 1.29
N ALA A 60 -11.71 -12.20 1.18
CA ALA A 60 -11.22 -12.97 2.33
C ALA A 60 -10.50 -12.07 3.36
N LEU A 61 -9.70 -11.09 2.91
CA LEU A 61 -9.10 -10.08 3.77
C LEU A 61 -10.18 -9.26 4.52
N ALA A 62 -11.18 -8.75 3.80
CA ALA A 62 -12.24 -7.94 4.37
C ALA A 62 -13.02 -8.71 5.45
N GLN A 63 -13.29 -10.00 5.24
CA GLN A 63 -13.88 -10.86 6.26
C GLN A 63 -13.02 -10.96 7.53
N ARG A 64 -11.71 -11.18 7.38
CA ARG A 64 -10.78 -11.23 8.52
C ARG A 64 -10.70 -9.89 9.27
N LEU A 65 -10.67 -8.77 8.55
CA LEU A 65 -10.64 -7.44 9.15
C LEU A 65 -11.88 -7.21 10.02
N ARG A 66 -13.08 -7.51 9.49
CA ARG A 66 -14.33 -7.42 10.26
C ARG A 66 -14.35 -8.29 11.52
N GLN A 67 -13.88 -9.54 11.42
CA GLN A 67 -13.78 -10.45 12.58
C GLN A 67 -12.86 -9.91 13.68
N THR A 68 -11.89 -9.07 13.31
CA THR A 68 -10.97 -8.42 14.25
C THR A 68 -11.37 -6.99 14.61
N GLY A 69 -12.57 -6.55 14.23
CA GLY A 69 -13.08 -5.21 14.51
C GLY A 69 -12.34 -4.07 13.80
N ARG A 70 -11.52 -4.38 12.80
CA ARG A 70 -10.77 -3.39 12.01
C ARG A 70 -11.65 -2.80 10.92
N ARG A 71 -11.56 -1.49 10.73
CA ARG A 71 -12.34 -0.70 9.77
C ARG A 71 -11.66 -0.67 8.40
N LEU A 72 -12.36 -1.18 7.39
CA LEU A 72 -11.93 -1.19 6.01
C LEU A 72 -12.46 0.04 5.24
N VAL A 73 -11.54 0.82 4.68
CA VAL A 73 -11.81 1.96 3.81
C VAL A 73 -11.63 1.54 2.35
N PHE A 74 -12.54 1.98 1.49
CA PHE A 74 -12.47 1.78 0.05
C PHE A 74 -12.60 3.11 -0.70
N THR A 75 -11.79 3.27 -1.73
CA THR A 75 -11.90 4.35 -2.72
C THR A 75 -11.65 3.78 -4.10
N ASN A 76 -12.07 4.48 -5.16
CA ASN A 76 -11.74 4.11 -6.52
C ASN A 76 -11.36 5.32 -7.39
N GLY A 77 -10.55 5.05 -8.42
CA GLY A 77 -10.19 6.05 -9.41
C GLY A 77 -9.26 5.52 -10.50
N CYS A 78 -8.99 6.38 -11.47
CA CYS A 78 -8.11 6.08 -12.60
C CYS A 78 -6.62 6.30 -12.25
N PHE A 79 -6.30 7.32 -11.45
CA PHE A 79 -4.94 7.64 -10.99
C PHE A 79 -3.88 7.65 -12.10
N ASP A 80 -4.23 8.22 -13.27
CA ASP A 80 -3.38 8.20 -14.48
C ASP A 80 -2.01 8.84 -14.26
N ILE A 81 -1.99 10.11 -13.83
CA ILE A 81 -0.77 10.81 -13.43
C ILE A 81 -0.95 11.22 -11.98
N LEU A 82 -0.11 10.67 -11.10
CA LEU A 82 -0.12 11.04 -9.69
C LEU A 82 0.39 12.47 -9.51
N HIS A 83 -0.18 13.15 -8.52
CA HIS A 83 0.16 14.50 -8.13
C HIS A 83 -0.15 14.68 -6.64
N PRO A 84 0.33 15.76 -5.98
CA PRO A 84 0.16 15.94 -4.54
C PRO A 84 -1.30 15.82 -4.07
N GLY A 85 -2.25 16.36 -4.83
CA GLY A 85 -3.68 16.21 -4.53
C GLY A 85 -4.16 14.75 -4.39
N HIS A 86 -3.66 13.81 -5.21
CA HIS A 86 -3.98 12.39 -5.06
C HIS A 86 -3.36 11.80 -3.79
N VAL A 87 -2.12 12.17 -3.48
CA VAL A 87 -1.41 11.66 -2.30
C VAL A 87 -2.14 12.12 -1.04
N THR A 88 -2.39 13.41 -0.91
CA THR A 88 -3.14 14.00 0.22
C THR A 88 -4.53 13.40 0.36
N TYR A 89 -5.24 13.18 -0.75
CA TYR A 89 -6.55 12.52 -0.74
C TYR A 89 -6.47 11.08 -0.18
N LEU A 90 -5.51 10.28 -0.66
CA LEU A 90 -5.34 8.89 -0.23
C LEU A 90 -4.87 8.80 1.23
N GLU A 91 -4.01 9.72 1.67
CA GLU A 91 -3.60 9.83 3.08
C GLU A 91 -4.80 10.14 3.99
N GLN A 92 -5.64 11.10 3.62
CA GLN A 92 -6.86 11.41 4.38
C GLN A 92 -7.83 10.23 4.38
N ALA A 93 -8.00 9.54 3.25
CA ALA A 93 -8.82 8.33 3.19
C ALA A 93 -8.27 7.24 4.14
N ARG A 94 -6.95 7.03 4.14
CA ARG A 94 -6.28 6.04 4.99
C ARG A 94 -6.44 6.32 6.48
N GLN A 95 -6.49 7.59 6.89
CA GLN A 95 -6.68 8.00 8.29
C GLN A 95 -8.09 7.69 8.84
N LEU A 96 -9.07 7.42 7.99
CA LEU A 96 -10.45 7.17 8.41
C LEU A 96 -10.72 5.70 8.81
N GLY A 97 -9.73 4.82 8.71
CA GLY A 97 -9.82 3.43 9.12
C GLY A 97 -8.45 2.76 9.26
N ASP A 98 -8.46 1.43 9.32
CA ASP A 98 -7.28 0.61 9.62
C ASP A 98 -6.63 0.01 8.38
N CYS A 99 -7.35 -0.01 7.25
CA CYS A 99 -6.90 -0.56 5.97
C CYS A 99 -7.56 0.22 4.83
N LEU A 100 -6.78 0.61 3.80
CA LEU A 100 -7.25 1.25 2.58
C LEU A 100 -7.07 0.33 1.37
N ILE A 101 -8.19 0.00 0.72
CA ILE A 101 -8.23 -0.65 -0.58
C ILE A 101 -8.55 0.41 -1.65
N VAL A 102 -7.75 0.44 -2.71
CA VAL A 102 -7.97 1.28 -3.89
C VAL A 102 -8.42 0.44 -5.08
N GLY A 103 -9.65 0.67 -5.54
CA GLY A 103 -10.13 0.18 -6.84
C GLY A 103 -9.55 0.98 -7.99
N LEU A 104 -8.76 0.35 -8.85
CA LEU A 104 -8.15 0.96 -10.02
C LEU A 104 -8.90 0.57 -11.30
N ASN A 105 -9.34 1.57 -12.06
CA ASN A 105 -9.94 1.32 -13.38
C ASN A 105 -8.90 0.73 -14.36
N SER A 106 -9.31 -0.30 -15.10
CA SER A 106 -8.55 -0.86 -16.22
C SER A 106 -8.38 0.16 -17.36
N ASP A 107 -7.44 -0.09 -18.27
CA ASP A 107 -7.23 0.73 -19.47
C ASP A 107 -8.48 0.79 -20.34
N SER A 108 -9.21 -0.33 -20.48
CA SER A 108 -10.47 -0.39 -21.24
C SER A 108 -11.56 0.46 -20.60
N SER A 109 -11.72 0.38 -19.28
CA SER A 109 -12.67 1.19 -18.49
C SER A 109 -12.36 2.68 -18.65
N VAL A 110 -11.09 3.07 -18.52
CA VAL A 110 -10.67 4.47 -18.64
C VAL A 110 -10.88 5.01 -20.06
N ARG A 111 -10.57 4.23 -21.11
CA ARG A 111 -10.81 4.63 -22.51
C ARG A 111 -12.28 4.88 -22.78
N GLY A 112 -13.17 4.03 -22.26
CA GLY A 112 -14.62 4.23 -22.37
C GLY A 112 -15.09 5.52 -21.70
N LEU A 113 -14.54 5.84 -20.52
CA LEU A 113 -14.93 7.00 -19.72
C LEU A 113 -14.34 8.34 -20.21
N LYS A 114 -13.09 8.33 -20.71
CA LYS A 114 -12.33 9.56 -20.99
C LYS A 114 -11.92 9.72 -22.46
N GLY A 115 -12.23 8.74 -23.31
CA GLY A 115 -11.90 8.73 -24.73
C GLY A 115 -10.53 8.12 -25.06
N ALA A 116 -10.25 7.97 -26.36
CA ALA A 116 -9.12 7.19 -26.89
C ALA A 116 -7.71 7.73 -26.50
N GLY A 117 -7.61 8.98 -26.06
CA GLY A 117 -6.34 9.59 -25.63
C GLY A 117 -5.95 9.32 -24.17
N ARG A 118 -6.70 8.48 -23.45
CA ARG A 118 -6.48 8.15 -22.03
C ARG A 118 -6.70 6.65 -21.79
N PRO A 119 -6.03 6.03 -20.81
CA PRO A 119 -5.02 6.62 -19.93
C PRO A 119 -3.69 6.83 -20.66
N VAL A 120 -2.81 7.67 -20.08
CA VAL A 120 -1.44 7.86 -20.57
C VAL A 120 -0.55 6.71 -20.10
N ASN A 121 -0.70 6.31 -18.84
CA ASN A 121 0.02 5.20 -18.24
C ASN A 121 -0.85 3.93 -18.25
N ARG A 122 -0.23 2.77 -18.50
CA ARG A 122 -0.93 1.49 -18.50
C ARG A 122 -1.43 1.13 -17.10
N GLU A 123 -2.44 0.29 -17.01
CA GLU A 123 -3.01 -0.13 -15.74
C GLU A 123 -2.00 -0.79 -14.81
N GLU A 124 -1.03 -1.54 -15.34
CA GLU A 124 0.00 -2.18 -14.55
C GLU A 124 0.93 -1.14 -13.89
N ASP A 125 1.32 -0.10 -14.64
CA ASP A 125 2.17 0.98 -14.14
C ASP A 125 1.44 1.81 -13.07
N ARG A 126 0.16 2.14 -13.33
CA ARG A 126 -0.68 2.87 -12.38
C ARG A 126 -0.88 2.07 -11.09
N ALA A 127 -1.10 0.76 -11.19
CA ALA A 127 -1.22 -0.12 -10.03
C ALA A 127 0.08 -0.16 -9.23
N ARG A 128 1.23 -0.27 -9.89
CA ARG A 128 2.53 -0.28 -9.23
C ARG A 128 2.81 1.02 -8.49
N LEU A 129 2.50 2.17 -9.10
CA LEU A 129 2.67 3.47 -8.48
C LEU A 129 1.79 3.64 -7.24
N LEU A 130 0.52 3.23 -7.31
CA LEU A 130 -0.38 3.25 -6.15
C LEU A 130 0.11 2.32 -5.04
N ALA A 131 0.57 1.13 -5.38
CA ALA A 131 1.08 0.17 -4.42
C ALA A 131 2.34 0.68 -3.69
N ALA A 132 3.18 1.47 -4.36
CA ALA A 132 4.35 2.08 -3.73
C ALA A 132 4.00 3.17 -2.68
N LEU A 133 2.75 3.67 -2.66
CA LEU A 133 2.34 4.67 -1.67
C LEU A 133 2.19 4.03 -0.28
N GLY A 134 2.80 4.64 0.73
CA GLY A 134 2.75 4.15 2.11
C GLY A 134 1.34 4.15 2.72
N CYS A 135 0.45 5.02 2.25
CA CYS A 135 -0.94 5.09 2.72
C CYS A 135 -1.89 4.09 2.03
N VAL A 136 -1.44 3.36 1.01
CA VAL A 136 -2.24 2.37 0.30
C VAL A 136 -1.85 0.98 0.79
N ASP A 137 -2.82 0.25 1.33
CA ASP A 137 -2.60 -1.12 1.81
C ASP A 137 -2.80 -2.14 0.67
N TYR A 138 -3.82 -1.95 -0.17
CA TYR A 138 -4.07 -2.83 -1.33
C TYR A 138 -4.64 -2.09 -2.54
N VAL A 139 -4.38 -2.66 -3.72
CA VAL A 139 -4.89 -2.21 -5.01
C VAL A 139 -5.61 -3.37 -5.69
N VAL A 140 -6.77 -3.10 -6.30
CA VAL A 140 -7.52 -4.08 -7.10
C VAL A 140 -7.97 -3.46 -8.41
N LEU A 141 -7.68 -4.15 -9.52
CA LEU A 141 -8.11 -3.71 -10.83
C LEU A 141 -9.55 -4.13 -11.11
N PHE A 142 -10.30 -3.30 -11.82
CA PHE A 142 -11.64 -3.63 -12.33
C PHE A 142 -11.87 -3.00 -13.71
N ALA A 143 -12.66 -3.68 -14.54
CA ALA A 143 -12.87 -3.29 -15.94
C ALA A 143 -14.27 -2.73 -16.20
N GLU A 144 -15.18 -2.91 -15.26
CA GLU A 144 -16.53 -2.39 -15.30
C GLU A 144 -16.55 -0.85 -15.31
N GLU A 145 -17.66 -0.29 -15.78
CA GLU A 145 -17.86 1.17 -15.83
C GLU A 145 -17.85 1.78 -14.43
N THR A 146 -18.36 1.04 -13.44
CA THR A 146 -18.47 1.48 -12.06
C THR A 146 -17.84 0.47 -11.09
N PRO A 147 -17.36 0.92 -9.91
CA PRO A 147 -16.79 0.03 -8.91
C PRO A 147 -17.85 -0.79 -8.14
N LEU A 148 -19.11 -0.75 -8.55
CA LEU A 148 -20.24 -1.28 -7.77
C LEU A 148 -20.08 -2.77 -7.46
N THR A 149 -19.62 -3.58 -8.43
CA THR A 149 -19.37 -5.01 -8.24
C THR A 149 -18.31 -5.23 -7.14
N LEU A 150 -17.21 -4.48 -7.18
CA LEU A 150 -16.18 -4.53 -6.14
C LEU A 150 -16.75 -4.15 -4.77
N ILE A 151 -17.51 -3.06 -4.70
CA ILE A 151 -18.08 -2.56 -3.45
C ILE A 151 -19.03 -3.59 -2.83
N LYS A 152 -19.91 -4.21 -3.63
CA LYS A 152 -20.86 -5.24 -3.16
C LYS A 152 -20.17 -6.51 -2.68
N ALA A 153 -19.07 -6.89 -3.31
CA ALA A 153 -18.28 -8.06 -2.94
C ALA A 153 -17.42 -7.79 -1.70
N ILE A 154 -16.66 -6.69 -1.71
CA ILE A 154 -15.74 -6.30 -0.64
C ILE A 154 -16.51 -5.85 0.60
N ARG A 155 -17.66 -5.17 0.46
CA ARG A 155 -18.48 -4.57 1.54
C ARG A 155 -17.68 -3.70 2.52
N PRO A 156 -17.05 -2.60 2.06
CA PRO A 156 -16.24 -1.77 2.93
C PRO A 156 -17.08 -1.12 4.05
N ASP A 157 -16.44 -0.83 5.18
CA ASP A 157 -17.08 -0.12 6.30
C ASP A 157 -17.16 1.38 6.02
N LEU A 158 -16.27 1.89 5.17
CA LEU A 158 -16.26 3.28 4.73
C LEU A 158 -15.95 3.37 3.23
N LEU A 159 -16.84 4.01 2.47
CA LEU A 159 -16.61 4.41 1.09
C LEU A 159 -16.21 5.88 1.04
N VAL A 160 -15.07 6.16 0.41
CA VAL A 160 -14.54 7.52 0.26
C VAL A 160 -14.49 7.90 -1.21
N LYS A 161 -14.92 9.13 -1.50
CA LYS A 161 -14.75 9.74 -2.83
C LYS A 161 -14.06 11.09 -2.76
N GLY A 162 -13.10 11.31 -3.64
CA GLY A 162 -12.43 12.61 -3.78
C GLY A 162 -13.28 13.60 -4.58
N GLY A 163 -13.45 14.80 -4.03
CA GLY A 163 -14.19 15.92 -4.62
C GLY A 163 -15.33 16.37 -3.71
N ASP A 164 -16.19 17.22 -4.26
CA ASP A 164 -17.38 17.73 -3.58
C ASP A 164 -18.62 17.03 -4.15
N TRP A 165 -18.69 15.70 -3.96
CA TRP A 165 -19.81 14.89 -4.44
C TRP A 165 -20.87 14.78 -3.35
N PRO A 166 -22.15 15.01 -3.68
CA PRO A 166 -23.24 14.63 -2.79
C PRO A 166 -23.17 13.13 -2.50
N VAL A 167 -23.28 12.75 -1.24
CA VAL A 167 -23.08 11.35 -0.79
C VAL A 167 -24.02 10.38 -1.50
N GLU A 168 -25.22 10.85 -1.84
CA GLU A 168 -26.29 10.09 -2.49
C GLU A 168 -25.97 9.77 -3.95
N THR A 169 -25.06 10.54 -4.55
CA THR A 169 -24.63 10.38 -5.95
C THR A 169 -23.39 9.51 -6.10
N ILE A 170 -22.74 9.15 -4.99
CA ILE A 170 -21.56 8.30 -5.00
C ILE A 170 -21.98 6.86 -5.30
N VAL A 171 -21.50 6.32 -6.42
CA VAL A 171 -21.78 4.93 -6.83
C VAL A 171 -21.31 3.95 -5.76
N GLY A 172 -22.22 3.06 -5.34
CA GLY A 172 -21.99 2.12 -4.23
C GLY A 172 -22.33 2.68 -2.84
N GLY A 173 -22.69 3.96 -2.75
CA GLY A 173 -23.09 4.61 -1.50
C GLY A 173 -24.31 3.95 -0.84
N PRO A 174 -25.44 3.77 -1.54
CA PRO A 174 -26.61 3.10 -0.99
C PRO A 174 -26.31 1.68 -0.47
N GLU A 175 -25.48 0.92 -1.17
CA GLU A 175 -25.08 -0.44 -0.79
C GLU A 175 -24.24 -0.46 0.49
N VAL A 176 -23.31 0.49 0.63
CA VAL A 176 -22.47 0.60 1.82
C VAL A 176 -23.29 1.04 3.03
N LEU A 177 -24.17 2.04 2.85
CA LEU A 177 -25.08 2.48 3.91
C LEU A 177 -26.05 1.37 4.35
N ALA A 178 -26.63 0.62 3.39
CA ALA A 178 -27.52 -0.50 3.69
C ALA A 178 -26.79 -1.65 4.41
N ALA A 179 -25.48 -1.79 4.22
CA ALA A 179 -24.63 -2.74 4.93
C ALA A 179 -24.17 -2.25 6.32
N GLY A 180 -24.60 -1.05 6.75
CA GLY A 180 -24.21 -0.44 8.03
C GLY A 180 -22.88 0.34 7.99
N GLY A 181 -22.31 0.53 6.80
CA GLY A 181 -21.11 1.33 6.59
C GLY A 181 -21.42 2.83 6.48
N GLN A 182 -20.38 3.61 6.18
CA GLN A 182 -20.45 5.05 5.99
C GLN A 182 -19.95 5.45 4.61
N VAL A 183 -20.37 6.63 4.15
CA VAL A 183 -19.90 7.22 2.90
C VAL A 183 -19.43 8.64 3.19
N ARG A 184 -18.26 9.02 2.67
CA ARG A 184 -17.72 10.37 2.85
C ARG A 184 -17.13 10.91 1.55
N SER A 185 -17.38 12.20 1.32
CA SER A 185 -16.63 12.97 0.32
C SER A 185 -15.46 13.66 1.00
N ILE A 186 -14.28 13.62 0.37
CA ILE A 186 -13.09 14.36 0.81
C ILE A 186 -12.81 15.43 -0.23
N PRO A 187 -12.86 16.73 0.14
CA PRO A 187 -12.52 17.82 -0.77
C PRO A 187 -11.12 17.63 -1.35
N LEU A 188 -10.98 17.85 -2.66
CA LEU A 188 -9.66 17.75 -3.30
C LEU A 188 -8.83 18.99 -2.94
N VAL A 189 -7.61 18.76 -2.47
CA VAL A 189 -6.69 19.83 -2.07
C VAL A 189 -5.78 20.19 -3.25
N GLY A 190 -5.76 21.48 -3.59
CA GLY A 190 -4.87 22.08 -4.59
C GLY A 190 -5.43 22.16 -6.01
N GLU A 191 -4.82 23.02 -6.84
CA GLU A 191 -5.21 23.20 -8.26
C GLU A 191 -4.65 22.10 -9.18
N HIS A 192 -4.11 21.03 -8.61
CA HIS A 192 -3.44 19.98 -9.36
C HIS A 192 -4.46 18.98 -9.87
N SER A 193 -4.63 18.93 -11.20
CA SER A 193 -5.31 17.83 -11.88
C SER A 193 -4.42 17.27 -12.97
N THR A 194 -4.59 15.98 -13.28
CA THR A 194 -3.93 15.32 -14.42
C THR A 194 -4.17 16.06 -15.74
N THR A 195 -5.34 16.69 -15.90
CA THR A 195 -5.65 17.50 -17.09
C THR A 195 -4.86 18.81 -17.10
N ALA A 196 -4.79 19.51 -15.96
CA ALA A 196 -4.00 20.73 -15.84
C ALA A 196 -2.51 20.47 -16.06
N LEU A 197 -1.97 19.37 -15.53
CA LEU A 197 -0.59 18.96 -15.76
C LEU A 197 -0.29 18.71 -17.24
N LEU A 198 -1.13 17.95 -17.94
CA LEU A 198 -0.94 17.73 -19.38
C LEU A 198 -1.06 19.01 -20.19
N ASN A 199 -1.97 19.92 -19.82
CA ASN A 199 -2.12 21.20 -20.50
C ASN A 199 -0.86 22.07 -20.36
N ARG A 200 -0.21 22.10 -19.19
CA ARG A 200 1.08 22.80 -19.02
C ARG A 200 2.18 22.22 -19.89
N VAL A 201 2.32 20.89 -19.91
CA VAL A 201 3.31 20.20 -20.76
C VAL A 201 3.08 20.53 -22.24
N ARG A 202 1.83 20.51 -22.71
CA ARG A 202 1.47 20.89 -24.10
C ARG A 202 1.75 22.36 -24.41
N GLN A 203 1.72 23.23 -23.39
CA GLN A 203 2.04 24.65 -23.50
C GLN A 203 3.54 24.94 -23.32
N GLY A 204 4.39 23.90 -23.14
CA GLY A 204 5.84 24.06 -22.95
C GLY A 204 6.23 24.75 -21.64
N LYS A 205 5.38 24.67 -20.62
CA LYS A 205 5.61 25.25 -19.28
C LYS A 205 5.94 24.18 -18.24
#